data_AF-A0A7W3X3G0-F1
#
_entry.id   AF-A0A7W3X3G0-F1
#
_cell.length_a   1.000
_cell.length_b   1.000
_cell.length_c   1.000
_cell.angle_alpha   90.00
_cell.angle_beta   90.00
_cell.angle_gamma   90.00
#
_symmetry.space_group_name_H-M   'P 1'
#
loop_
_entity.id
_entity.type
_entity.pdbx_description
1 polymer ?
#
loop_
_entity_poly.entity_id
_entity_poly.type
_entity_poly.pdbx_seq_one_letter_code
_entity_poly.pdbx_strand_id
1 'polypeptide(L)'
;MTNIGIIGAGPRGLSILERIVALSLSYQEEKINIIIFDPYLPGSGCHTLEQPDYLLVNTVAEQITMFADDSVTEAKNVLSGPTFYQ
;
A
#
# COMPACT_ATOMS: atom_id res chain seq x y z
N MET A 1 12.52 -13.07 15.39
CA MET A 1 12.00 -13.05 14.00
C MET A 1 10.50 -12.93 14.10
N THR A 2 9.97 -11.78 13.68
CA THR A 2 8.56 -11.43 13.82
C THR A 2 7.83 -11.83 12.54
N ASN A 3 6.71 -12.55 12.66
CA ASN A 3 5.89 -12.96 11.52
C ASN A 3 4.63 -12.09 11.48
N ILE A 4 4.37 -11.47 10.34
CA ILE A 4 3.21 -10.62 10.11
C ILE A 4 2.42 -11.18 8.94
N GLY A 5 1.19 -11.59 9.20
CA GLY A 5 0.23 -11.96 8.16
C GLY A 5 -0.60 -10.74 7.74
N ILE A 6 -0.64 -10.44 6.44
CA ILE A 6 -1.52 -9.44 5.85
C ILE A 6 -2.60 -10.17 5.04
N ILE A 7 -3.86 -10.01 5.42
CA ILE A 7 -5.01 -10.59 4.70
C ILE A 7 -5.58 -9.51 3.79
N GLY A 8 -5.50 -9.75 2.48
CA GLY A 8 -5.84 -8.80 1.44
C GLY A 8 -4.63 -7.94 1.02
N ALA A 9 -4.38 -7.92 -0.28
CA ALA A 9 -3.38 -7.13 -0.99
C ALA A 9 -4.05 -6.01 -1.83
N GLY A 10 -5.27 -5.60 -1.49
CA GLY A 10 -5.88 -4.38 -2.01
C GLY A 10 -5.24 -3.10 -1.44
N PRO A 11 -5.79 -1.91 -1.73
CA PRO A 11 -5.17 -0.63 -1.37
C PRO A 11 -4.74 -0.52 0.10
N ARG A 12 -5.62 -0.92 1.03
CA ARG A 12 -5.33 -0.86 2.47
C ARG A 12 -4.24 -1.84 2.92
N GLY A 13 -4.24 -3.06 2.39
CA GLY A 13 -3.24 -4.06 2.72
C GLY A 13 -1.84 -3.62 2.27
N LEU A 14 -1.77 -3.02 1.08
CA LEU A 14 -0.52 -2.47 0.55
C LEU A 14 -0.08 -1.21 1.30
N SER A 15 -0.99 -0.33 1.73
CA SER A 15 -0.61 0.79 2.61
C SER A 15 -0.01 0.30 3.93
N ILE A 16 -0.52 -0.78 4.53
CA ILE A 16 0.08 -1.37 5.73
C ILE A 16 1.46 -1.95 5.43
N LEU A 17 1.61 -2.70 4.33
CA LEU A 17 2.90 -3.23 3.89
C LEU A 17 3.93 -2.12 3.74
N GLU A 18 3.57 -1.03 3.06
CA GLU A 18 4.42 0.12 2.84
C GLU A 18 4.85 0.76 4.18
N ARG A 19 3.93 0.95 5.14
CA ARG A 19 4.26 1.44 6.49
C ARG A 19 5.19 0.50 7.25
N ILE A 20 5.02 -0.82 7.14
CA ILE A 20 5.92 -1.79 7.80
C ILE A 20 7.33 -1.69 7.21
N VAL A 21 7.45 -1.60 5.89
CA VAL A 21 8.74 -1.40 5.20
C VAL A 21 9.39 -0.10 5.64
N ALA A 22 8.65 1.02 5.65
CA ALA A 22 9.13 2.30 6.14
C ALA A 22 9.65 2.21 7.59
N LEU A 23 8.88 1.62 8.50
CA LEU A 23 9.27 1.48 9.90
C LEU A 23 10.47 0.55 10.09
N SER A 24 10.62 -0.49 9.27
CA SER A 24 11.73 -1.45 9.38
C SER A 24 13.11 -0.78 9.24
N LEU A 25 13.20 0.38 8.58
CA LEU A 25 14.43 1.16 8.47
C LEU A 25 14.97 1.66 9.81
N SER A 26 14.09 1.81 10.82
CA SER A 26 14.48 2.17 12.19
C SER A 26 14.79 0.96 13.08
N TYR A 27 14.55 -0.26 12.61
CA TYR A 27 14.69 -1.51 13.37
C TYR A 27 15.51 -2.55 12.60
N GLN A 28 16.69 -2.16 12.09
CA GLN A 28 17.51 -2.98 11.19
C GLN A 28 17.97 -4.33 11.77
N GLU A 29 18.05 -4.44 13.10
CA GLU A 29 18.42 -5.70 13.77
C GLU A 29 17.25 -6.70 13.86
N GLU A 30 16.02 -6.24 13.63
CA GLU A 30 14.83 -7.09 13.67
C GLU A 30 14.55 -7.75 12.32
N LYS A 31 14.55 -9.08 12.30
CA LYS A 31 14.08 -9.85 11.14
C LYS A 31 12.56 -9.93 11.14
N ILE A 32 11.93 -9.29 10.17
CA ILE A 32 10.48 -9.36 9.92
C ILE A 32 10.23 -10.26 8.71
N ASN A 33 9.30 -11.20 8.85
CA ASN A 33 8.78 -12.03 7.77
C ASN A 33 7.33 -11.64 7.49
N ILE A 34 7.07 -11.15 6.28
CA ILE A 34 5.76 -10.68 5.86
C ILE A 34 5.15 -11.72 4.93
N ILE A 35 3.95 -12.18 5.28
CA ILE A 35 3.20 -13.17 4.50
C ILE A 35 1.90 -12.51 4.08
N ILE A 36 1.67 -12.40 2.77
CA ILE A 36 0.48 -11.76 2.21
C ILE A 36 -0.45 -12.85 1.67
N PHE A 37 -1.72 -12.77 2.07
CA PHE A 37 -2.77 -13.69 1.65
C PHE A 37 -3.81 -12.92 0.84
N ASP A 38 -3.83 -13.10 -0.48
CA ASP A 38 -4.88 -12.55 -1.35
C ASP A 38 -5.22 -13.56 -2.45
N PRO A 39 -6.51 -13.89 -2.67
CA PRO A 39 -6.92 -14.79 -3.75
C PRO A 39 -6.89 -14.14 -5.15
N TYR A 40 -6.70 -12.83 -5.25
CA TYR A 40 -6.73 -12.02 -6.47
C TYR A 40 -5.39 -11.30 -6.73
N LEU A 41 -5.35 -10.51 -7.81
CA LEU A 41 -4.18 -9.69 -8.15
C LEU A 41 -3.97 -8.57 -7.12
N PRO A 42 -2.74 -8.41 -6.58
CA PRO A 42 -2.42 -7.30 -5.70
C PRO A 42 -2.74 -5.92 -6.31
N GLY A 43 -3.13 -4.98 -5.47
CA GLY A 43 -3.36 -3.58 -5.80
C GLY A 43 -4.78 -3.26 -6.24
N SER A 44 -5.35 -4.08 -7.12
CA SER A 44 -6.67 -3.83 -7.72
C SER A 44 -7.81 -3.73 -6.71
N GLY A 45 -7.76 -4.51 -5.62
CA GLY A 45 -8.83 -4.56 -4.64
C GLY A 45 -10.15 -4.96 -5.32
N CYS A 46 -11.19 -4.14 -5.18
CA CYS A 46 -12.46 -4.35 -5.85
C CYS A 46 -12.52 -3.76 -7.28
N HIS A 47 -11.45 -3.15 -7.76
CA HIS A 47 -11.38 -2.48 -9.06
C HIS A 47 -10.58 -3.31 -10.06
N THR A 48 -11.25 -4.26 -10.73
CA THR A 48 -10.61 -5.09 -11.75
C THR A 48 -10.54 -4.37 -13.09
N LEU A 49 -9.63 -4.78 -13.98
CA LEU A 49 -9.51 -4.22 -15.33
C LEU A 49 -10.71 -4.58 -16.21
N GLU A 50 -11.44 -5.64 -15.85
CA GLU A 50 -12.58 -6.18 -16.58
C GLU A 50 -13.93 -5.62 -16.07
N GLN A 51 -13.92 -4.71 -15.10
CA GLN A 51 -15.16 -4.13 -14.58
C GLN A 51 -15.86 -3.29 -15.66
N PRO A 52 -17.21 -3.20 -15.66
CA PRO A 52 -17.92 -2.37 -16.61
C PRO A 52 -17.53 -0.89 -16.55
N ASP A 53 -17.48 -0.22 -17.71
CA ASP A 53 -17.03 1.18 -17.85
C ASP A 53 -17.87 2.21 -17.07
N TYR A 54 -19.08 1.84 -16.63
CA TYR A 54 -19.93 2.70 -15.79
C TYR A 54 -19.54 2.66 -14.30
N LEU A 55 -18.64 1.77 -13.89
CA LEU A 55 -18.09 1.72 -12.53
C LEU A 55 -16.80 2.54 -12.46
N LEU A 56 -16.96 3.86 -12.36
CA LEU A 56 -15.84 4.79 -12.21
C LEU A 56 -15.53 5.05 -10.73
N VAL A 57 -14.26 5.33 -10.43
CA VAL A 57 -13.86 5.87 -9.13
C VAL A 57 -14.18 7.36 -9.07
N ASN A 58 -14.62 7.83 -7.91
CA ASN A 58 -14.96 9.25 -7.68
C ASN A 58 -13.75 10.11 -7.30
N THR A 59 -12.54 9.54 -7.36
CA THR A 59 -11.28 10.22 -7.02
C THR A 59 -10.48 10.40 -8.29
N VAL A 60 -9.97 11.61 -8.52
CA VAL A 60 -9.12 11.89 -9.70
C VAL A 60 -7.84 11.08 -9.60
N ALA A 61 -7.38 10.48 -10.70
CA ALA A 61 -6.21 9.60 -10.70
C ALA A 61 -4.98 10.24 -10.06
N GLU A 62 -4.69 11.52 -10.38
CA GLU A 62 -3.55 12.27 -9.82
C GLU A 62 -3.58 12.41 -8.28
N GLN A 63 -4.74 12.27 -7.66
CA GLN A 63 -4.93 12.38 -6.22
C GLN A 63 -4.70 11.04 -5.50
N ILE A 64 -4.45 9.96 -6.24
CA ILE A 64 -4.25 8.61 -5.69
C ILE A 64 -2.76 8.30 -5.66
N THR A 65 -2.27 7.91 -4.48
CA THR A 65 -0.93 7.33 -4.29
C THR A 65 -0.95 6.37 -3.10
N MET A 66 -0.07 5.37 -3.14
CA MET A 66 0.20 4.49 -1.99
C MET A 66 1.30 5.05 -1.08
N PHE A 67 2.13 5.94 -1.61
CA PHE A 67 3.29 6.48 -0.91
C PHE A 67 2.84 7.67 -0.08
N ALA A 68 3.14 7.64 1.22
CA ALA A 68 2.90 8.82 2.02
C ALA A 68 3.89 9.93 1.67
N ASP A 69 3.50 11.13 2.04
CA ASP A 69 4.28 12.35 1.97
C ASP A 69 4.23 13.08 3.33
N ASP A 70 4.71 14.32 3.33
CA ASP A 70 4.78 15.17 4.51
C ASP A 70 3.39 15.59 5.05
N SER A 71 2.30 15.30 4.33
CA SER A 71 0.93 15.56 4.82
C SER A 71 0.49 14.57 5.91
N VAL A 72 1.14 13.41 6.02
CA VAL A 72 0.79 12.40 7.02
C VAL A 72 1.52 12.68 8.33
N THR A 73 0.77 13.16 9.32
CA THR A 73 1.29 13.44 10.67
C THR A 73 1.77 12.17 11.37
N GLU A 74 2.87 12.26 12.12
CA GLU A 74 3.45 11.15 12.91
C GLU A 74 3.97 9.96 12.10
N ALA A 75 4.04 10.07 10.76
CA ALA A 75 4.70 9.08 9.92
C ALA A 75 6.21 9.12 10.16
N LYS A 76 6.76 8.06 10.78
CA LYS A 76 8.21 7.83 10.78
C LYS A 76 8.64 7.27 9.43
N ASN A 77 9.77 7.75 8.91
CA ASN A 77 10.39 7.33 7.65
C ASN A 77 9.44 7.46 6.45
N VAL A 78 9.23 8.68 5.96
CA VAL A 78 8.44 8.91 4.74
C VAL A 78 9.24 8.40 3.53
N LEU A 79 8.68 7.38 2.85
CA LEU A 79 9.23 6.84 1.61
C LEU A 79 8.42 7.39 0.43
N SER A 80 9.01 8.34 -0.31
CA SER A 80 8.42 8.85 -1.55
C SER A 80 8.34 7.74 -2.61
N GLY A 81 7.38 7.88 -3.52
CA GLY A 81 7.25 6.99 -4.66
C GLY A 81 6.40 7.58 -5.78
N PRO A 82 6.10 6.78 -6.82
CA PRO A 82 5.37 7.24 -7.99
C PRO A 82 3.96 7.71 -7.68
N THR A 83 3.44 8.59 -8.53
CA THR A 83 2.06 9.07 -8.54
C THR A 83 1.48 8.91 -9.94
N PHE A 84 0.15 8.96 -10.08
CA PHE A 84 -0.49 8.91 -11.40
C PHE A 84 -0.50 10.26 -12.14
N TYR A 85 0.17 11.29 -11.63
CA TYR A 85 0.27 12.60 -12.28
C TYR A 85 1.42 12.69 -13.31
N GLN A 86 2.38 11.77 -13.24
CA GLN A 86 3.65 11.83 -13.98
C GLN A 86 3.65 11.04 -15.29
#